data_AF-A0A4S3KFV2-F1
#
_entry.id   AF-A0A4S3KFV2-F1
#
_cell.length_a   1.000
_cell.length_b   1.000
_cell.length_c   1.000
_cell.angle_alpha   90.00
_cell.angle_beta   90.00
_cell.angle_gamma   90.00
#
_symmetry.space_group_name_H-M   'P 1'
#
loop_
_entity.id
_entity.type
_entity.pdbx_description
1 polymer ?
#
loop_
_entity_poly.entity_id
_entity_poly.type
_entity_poly.pdbx_seq_one_letter_code
_entity_poly.pdbx_strand_id
1 'polypeptide(L)'
;MVIPLPRLRLQGFNNLTKSLSFNIYDICYAVSEEQRQRYIEYIDEQYDADRLTQILSDVAEIIGANILNVARQDYDPQGASVTMLISEYPVVEKLGRDVISGAVVAHMDKSHITVHTYPETHPHNGIATFRADIDVSTCGVISPLKALNFLIDSFESDIVTTDYRVRGFTRDVRGKKHFIDHKINSIQDYLAKHIQQKYEMFDVNVYQENIFHTKMHIKDFDLDTYLFEANASDLSFKDRQRIEVLLKREIEELFHGRNLM
;
A
#
# COMPACT_ATOMS: atom_id res chain seq x y z
N MET A 1 25.54 17.75 -6.14
CA MET A 1 25.54 16.93 -7.37
C MET A 1 25.55 15.48 -6.97
N VAL A 2 24.46 14.75 -7.19
CA VAL A 2 24.43 13.30 -6.96
C VAL A 2 25.15 12.65 -8.13
N ILE A 3 26.27 11.99 -7.89
CA ILE A 3 26.97 11.21 -8.92
C ILE A 3 26.03 10.07 -9.30
N PRO A 4 25.55 9.99 -10.56
CA PRO A 4 24.68 8.91 -10.96
C PRO A 4 25.46 7.59 -10.84
N LEU A 5 24.86 6.61 -10.15
CA LEU A 5 25.45 5.30 -10.02
C LEU A 5 25.70 4.69 -11.41
N PRO A 6 26.83 3.99 -11.63
CA PRO A 6 27.07 3.30 -12.89
C PRO A 6 25.91 2.35 -13.20
N ARG A 7 25.21 2.57 -14.31
CA ARG A 7 24.11 1.69 -14.75
C ARG A 7 24.66 0.28 -15.00
N LEU A 8 24.08 -0.72 -14.34
CA LEU A 8 24.45 -2.13 -14.49
C LEU A 8 24.22 -2.57 -15.95
N ARG A 9 25.27 -3.02 -16.64
CA ARG A 9 25.17 -3.55 -18.01
C ARG A 9 24.97 -5.05 -17.96
N LEU A 10 23.85 -5.53 -18.50
CA LEU A 10 23.42 -6.92 -18.43
C LEU A 10 23.82 -7.71 -19.68
N GLN A 11 24.04 -9.01 -19.51
CA GLN A 11 24.23 -9.95 -20.62
C GLN A 11 22.89 -10.33 -21.31
N GLY A 12 21.75 -9.95 -20.71
CA GLY A 12 20.40 -10.25 -21.19
C GLY A 12 19.32 -9.51 -20.40
N PHE A 13 18.12 -10.09 -20.30
CA PHE A 13 17.00 -9.52 -19.55
C PHE A 13 17.24 -9.50 -18.03
N ASN A 14 16.64 -8.53 -17.33
CA ASN A 14 16.72 -8.43 -15.88
C ASN A 14 15.69 -9.37 -15.22
N ASN A 15 16.12 -10.51 -14.71
CA ASN A 15 15.22 -11.49 -14.07
C ASN A 15 15.00 -11.23 -12.57
N LEU A 16 15.15 -9.97 -12.12
CA LEU A 16 14.78 -9.59 -10.77
C LEU A 16 13.29 -9.29 -10.71
N THR A 17 12.64 -9.83 -9.68
CA THR A 17 11.28 -9.43 -9.28
C THR A 17 11.39 -8.51 -8.08
N LYS A 18 10.68 -7.39 -8.14
CA LYS A 18 10.60 -6.39 -7.08
C LYS A 18 9.15 -6.25 -6.66
N SER A 19 8.86 -6.52 -5.39
CA SER A 19 7.51 -6.37 -4.84
C SER A 19 7.52 -5.28 -3.77
N LEU A 20 6.51 -4.41 -3.81
CA LEU A 20 6.22 -3.42 -2.79
C LEU A 20 4.80 -3.70 -2.29
N SER A 21 4.67 -4.07 -1.02
CA SER A 21 3.40 -4.41 -0.38
C SER A 21 3.08 -3.40 0.72
N PHE A 22 1.81 -3.06 0.89
CA PHE A 22 1.33 -2.18 1.93
C PHE A 22 0.24 -2.86 2.75
N ASN A 23 0.27 -2.60 4.05
CA ASN A 23 -0.88 -2.74 4.91
C ASN A 23 -1.17 -1.37 5.53
N ILE A 24 -2.30 -0.80 5.18
CA ILE A 24 -2.68 0.57 5.53
C ILE A 24 -3.88 0.50 6.46
N TYR A 25 -3.84 1.24 7.57
CA TYR A 25 -4.97 1.38 8.48
C TYR A 25 -5.37 2.85 8.63
N ASP A 26 -6.66 3.09 8.57
CA ASP A 26 -7.34 4.33 8.93
C ASP A 26 -8.34 4.02 10.05
N ILE A 27 -8.29 4.79 11.13
CA ILE A 27 -9.03 4.54 12.36
C ILE A 27 -9.94 5.73 12.61
N CYS A 28 -11.19 5.42 12.95
CA CYS A 28 -12.21 6.43 13.17
C CYS A 28 -13.03 6.08 14.41
N TYR A 29 -13.58 7.11 15.07
CA TYR A 29 -14.49 6.98 16.19
C TYR A 29 -15.86 7.58 15.85
N ALA A 30 -16.87 6.71 15.77
CA ALA A 30 -18.26 7.11 15.60
C ALA A 30 -18.98 7.11 16.96
N VAL A 31 -19.43 8.30 17.37
CA VAL A 31 -20.00 8.55 18.71
C VAL A 31 -21.35 7.85 18.89
N SER A 32 -22.18 7.86 17.86
CA SER A 32 -23.52 7.25 17.85
C SER A 32 -23.62 6.05 16.91
N GLU A 33 -24.63 5.20 17.10
CA GLU A 33 -24.91 4.08 16.17
C GLU A 33 -25.25 4.57 14.76
N GLU A 34 -25.95 5.70 14.64
CA GLU A 34 -26.29 6.32 13.35
C GLU A 34 -25.03 6.78 12.60
N GLN A 35 -24.08 7.39 13.31
CA GLN A 35 -22.77 7.75 12.75
C GLN A 35 -21.96 6.52 12.31
N ARG A 36 -22.08 5.38 13.00
CA ARG A 36 -21.40 4.14 12.57
C ARG A 36 -21.92 3.67 11.22
N GLN A 37 -23.24 3.71 11.02
CA GLN A 37 -23.84 3.33 9.74
C GLN A 37 -23.39 4.28 8.62
N ARG A 38 -23.36 5.59 8.88
CA ARG A 38 -22.86 6.57 7.91
C ARG A 38 -21.36 6.45 7.63
N TYR A 39 -20.55 6.06 8.61
CA TYR A 39 -19.13 5.80 8.39
C TYR A 39 -18.92 4.63 7.43
N ILE A 40 -19.71 3.57 7.56
CA ILE A 40 -19.69 2.43 6.63
C ILE A 40 -20.02 2.90 5.21
N GLU A 41 -21.08 3.71 5.05
CA GLU A 41 -21.47 4.28 3.75
C GLU A 41 -20.36 5.19 3.17
N TYR A 42 -19.73 6.00 4.01
CA TYR A 42 -18.60 6.84 3.62
C TYR A 42 -17.43 6.01 3.10
N ILE A 43 -17.04 4.94 3.81
CA ILE A 43 -15.94 4.08 3.36
C ILE A 43 -16.27 3.35 2.06
N ASP A 44 -17.51 2.89 1.90
CA ASP A 44 -17.97 2.24 0.67
C ASP A 44 -17.87 3.21 -0.53
N GLU A 45 -18.27 4.47 -0.37
CA GLU A 45 -18.12 5.50 -1.41
C GLU A 45 -16.65 5.90 -1.64
N GLN A 46 -15.85 6.05 -0.58
CA GLN A 46 -14.47 6.50 -0.73
C GLN A 46 -13.56 5.43 -1.34
N TYR A 47 -13.85 4.15 -1.13
CA TYR A 47 -12.97 3.05 -1.51
C TYR A 47 -13.68 1.95 -2.29
N ASP A 48 -14.65 2.33 -3.13
CA ASP A 48 -15.29 1.45 -4.11
C ASP A 48 -14.29 0.94 -5.17
N ALA A 49 -14.70 -0.09 -5.91
CA ALA A 49 -13.89 -0.67 -6.97
C ALA A 49 -13.55 0.33 -8.09
N ASP A 50 -14.36 1.35 -8.36
CA ASP A 50 -14.12 2.34 -9.41
C ASP A 50 -12.94 3.26 -9.03
N ARG A 51 -12.97 3.85 -7.84
CA ARG A 51 -11.88 4.69 -7.32
C ARG A 51 -10.61 3.88 -7.09
N LEU A 52 -10.71 2.68 -6.53
CA LEU A 52 -9.55 1.79 -6.40
C LEU A 52 -8.95 1.43 -7.78
N THR A 53 -9.79 1.24 -8.80
CA THR A 53 -9.32 1.03 -10.18
C THR A 53 -8.56 2.26 -10.68
N GLN A 54 -9.02 3.47 -10.41
CA GLN A 54 -8.31 4.69 -10.81
C GLN A 54 -6.95 4.80 -10.11
N ILE A 55 -6.90 4.61 -8.79
CA ILE A 55 -5.64 4.66 -8.01
C ILE A 55 -4.63 3.66 -8.57
N LEU A 56 -5.03 2.41 -8.81
CA LEU A 56 -4.10 1.40 -9.35
C LEU A 56 -3.69 1.69 -10.80
N SER A 57 -4.54 2.35 -11.60
CA SER A 57 -4.18 2.80 -12.95
C SER A 57 -3.11 3.87 -12.92
N ASP A 58 -3.22 4.84 -12.00
CA ASP A 58 -2.22 5.89 -11.79
C ASP A 58 -0.90 5.28 -11.30
N VAL A 59 -0.95 4.27 -10.42
CA VAL A 59 0.24 3.49 -10.03
C VAL A 59 0.92 2.86 -11.24
N ALA A 60 0.15 2.20 -12.11
CA ALA A 60 0.68 1.59 -13.32
C ALA A 60 1.37 2.63 -14.23
N GLU A 61 0.78 3.82 -14.38
CA GLU A 61 1.39 4.93 -15.12
C GLU A 61 2.69 5.42 -14.48
N ILE A 62 2.69 5.66 -13.15
CA ILE A 62 3.86 6.15 -12.38
C ILE A 62 5.06 5.20 -12.52
N ILE A 63 4.82 3.89 -12.46
CA ILE A 63 5.90 2.90 -12.60
C ILE A 63 6.28 2.65 -14.07
N GLY A 64 5.45 3.10 -15.02
CA GLY A 64 5.65 2.97 -16.46
C GLY A 64 5.28 1.58 -16.99
N ALA A 65 4.23 0.97 -16.44
CA ALA A 65 3.73 -0.33 -16.84
C ALA A 65 2.45 -0.22 -17.69
N ASN A 66 2.23 -1.18 -18.58
CA ASN A 66 1.03 -1.29 -19.40
C ASN A 66 0.03 -2.23 -18.74
N ILE A 67 -1.22 -1.80 -18.59
CA ILE A 67 -2.32 -2.61 -18.05
C ILE A 67 -2.77 -3.60 -19.12
N LEU A 68 -2.73 -4.89 -18.80
CA LEU A 68 -3.17 -5.99 -19.66
C LEU A 68 -4.63 -6.37 -19.40
N ASN A 69 -5.01 -6.38 -18.13
CA ASN A 69 -6.33 -6.81 -17.67
C ASN A 69 -6.63 -6.15 -16.33
N VAL A 70 -7.89 -5.79 -16.10
CA VAL A 70 -8.42 -5.36 -14.81
C VAL A 70 -9.54 -6.32 -14.41
N ALA A 71 -9.46 -6.87 -13.21
CA ALA A 71 -10.54 -7.60 -12.56
C ALA A 71 -10.88 -6.89 -11.25
N ARG A 72 -12.17 -6.73 -10.96
CA ARG A 72 -12.61 -5.98 -9.78
C ARG A 72 -13.93 -6.49 -9.25
N GLN A 73 -14.16 -6.29 -7.97
CA GLN A 73 -15.36 -6.72 -7.25
C GLN A 73 -15.63 -5.83 -6.05
N ASP A 74 -16.84 -5.32 -5.94
CA ASP A 74 -17.42 -4.80 -4.70
C ASP A 74 -18.12 -5.93 -3.93
N TYR A 75 -17.97 -5.95 -2.61
CA TYR A 75 -18.47 -7.00 -1.72
C TYR A 75 -19.68 -6.52 -0.91
N ASP A 76 -20.60 -7.44 -0.63
CA ASP A 76 -21.73 -7.24 0.29
C ASP A 76 -21.39 -7.94 1.63
N PRO A 77 -21.42 -7.25 2.79
CA PRO A 77 -21.97 -5.90 2.99
C PRO A 77 -21.06 -4.72 2.68
N GLN A 78 -19.73 -4.90 2.60
CA GLN A 78 -18.80 -3.79 2.41
C GLN A 78 -17.41 -4.25 1.94
N GLY A 79 -16.70 -3.32 1.29
CA GLY A 79 -15.32 -3.49 0.83
C GLY A 79 -15.23 -3.85 -0.65
N ALA A 80 -14.02 -3.77 -1.18
CA ALA A 80 -13.77 -3.92 -2.60
C ALA A 80 -12.40 -4.55 -2.85
N SER A 81 -12.24 -5.14 -4.03
CA SER A 81 -10.95 -5.60 -4.52
C SER A 81 -10.76 -5.25 -5.98
N VAL A 82 -9.51 -4.92 -6.32
CA VAL A 82 -9.09 -4.72 -7.70
C VAL A 82 -7.78 -5.46 -7.91
N THR A 83 -7.67 -6.16 -9.03
CA THR A 83 -6.47 -6.84 -9.49
C THR A 83 -6.18 -6.41 -10.93
N MET A 84 -5.00 -5.87 -11.14
CA MET A 84 -4.48 -5.50 -12.45
C MET A 84 -3.30 -6.37 -12.83
N LEU A 85 -3.37 -6.95 -14.02
CA LEU A 85 -2.19 -7.56 -14.64
C LEU A 85 -1.47 -6.49 -15.43
N ILE A 86 -0.17 -6.39 -15.23
CA ILE A 86 0.65 -5.36 -15.85
C ILE A 86 1.85 -5.95 -16.60
N SER A 87 2.42 -5.17 -17.50
CA SER A 87 3.62 -5.55 -18.25
C SER A 87 4.57 -4.38 -18.47
N GLU A 88 5.88 -4.66 -18.47
CA GLU A 88 6.90 -3.66 -18.79
C GLU A 88 6.88 -3.26 -20.28
N TYR A 89 6.55 -4.21 -21.16
CA TYR A 89 6.60 -4.00 -22.60
C TYR A 89 5.23 -3.64 -23.19
N PRO A 90 5.19 -2.84 -24.27
CA PRO A 90 3.94 -2.53 -24.96
C PRO A 90 3.25 -3.80 -25.43
N VAL A 91 1.93 -3.84 -25.29
CA VAL A 91 1.11 -4.93 -25.85
C VAL A 91 1.16 -4.82 -27.37
N VAL A 92 1.69 -5.85 -28.04
CA VAL A 92 1.64 -5.89 -29.50
C VAL A 92 0.20 -6.17 -29.92
N GLU A 93 -0.52 -5.16 -30.40
CA GLU A 93 -1.94 -5.21 -30.83
C GLU A 93 -2.29 -6.28 -31.88
N LYS A 94 -1.29 -7.00 -32.43
CA LYS A 94 -1.48 -7.96 -33.52
C LYS A 94 -1.91 -9.37 -33.09
N LEU A 95 -2.12 -9.61 -31.82
CA LEU A 95 -2.41 -10.95 -31.31
C LEU A 95 -3.90 -11.03 -30.94
N GLY A 96 -4.66 -11.86 -31.68
CA GLY A 96 -6.11 -12.00 -31.53
C GLY A 96 -6.53 -12.42 -30.11
N ARG A 97 -7.84 -12.36 -29.81
CA ARG A 97 -8.41 -12.59 -28.45
C ARG A 97 -7.89 -13.87 -27.76
N ASP A 98 -7.62 -14.94 -28.52
CA ASP A 98 -7.11 -16.21 -27.99
C ASP A 98 -5.65 -16.16 -27.51
N VAL A 99 -4.86 -15.19 -28.00
CA VAL A 99 -3.49 -14.98 -27.52
C VAL A 99 -3.47 -14.05 -26.31
N ILE A 100 -4.44 -13.13 -26.21
CA ILE A 100 -4.62 -12.29 -25.03
C ILE A 100 -4.95 -13.15 -23.81
N SER A 101 -5.79 -14.18 -23.95
CA SER A 101 -6.07 -15.12 -22.84
C SER A 101 -4.82 -15.91 -22.41
N GLY A 102 -3.99 -16.36 -23.37
CA GLY A 102 -2.71 -17.01 -23.09
C GLY A 102 -1.68 -16.07 -22.45
N ALA A 103 -1.62 -14.81 -22.87
CA ALA A 103 -0.76 -13.78 -22.29
C ALA A 103 -1.20 -13.40 -20.88
N VAL A 104 -2.50 -13.27 -20.63
CA VAL A 104 -3.09 -13.05 -19.30
C VAL A 104 -2.65 -14.17 -18.33
N VAL A 105 -2.78 -15.44 -18.72
CA VAL A 105 -2.34 -16.58 -17.90
C VAL A 105 -0.82 -16.61 -17.70
N ALA A 106 -0.03 -16.23 -18.71
CA ALA A 106 1.44 -16.24 -18.65
C ALA A 106 2.07 -15.03 -17.92
N HIS A 107 1.28 -13.98 -17.63
CA HIS A 107 1.70 -12.78 -16.89
C HIS A 107 1.19 -12.75 -15.44
N MET A 108 0.21 -13.59 -15.08
CA MET A 108 -0.28 -13.74 -13.69
C MET A 108 0.84 -14.03 -12.68
N ASP A 109 1.90 -14.73 -13.09
CA ASP A 109 3.03 -15.11 -12.23
C ASP A 109 4.12 -14.04 -12.11
N LYS A 110 4.08 -12.96 -12.90
CA LYS A 110 5.22 -12.04 -13.08
C LYS A 110 4.98 -10.64 -12.58
N SER A 111 3.87 -9.99 -12.97
CA SER A 111 3.67 -8.59 -12.59
C SER A 111 2.21 -8.24 -12.46
N HIS A 112 1.85 -7.68 -11.32
CA HIS A 112 0.48 -7.35 -10.97
C HIS A 112 0.45 -6.18 -9.99
N ILE A 113 -0.72 -5.56 -9.90
CA ILE A 113 -1.08 -4.59 -8.88
C ILE A 113 -2.39 -5.05 -8.28
N THR A 114 -2.48 -5.22 -6.96
CA THR A 114 -3.71 -5.62 -6.29
C THR A 114 -4.03 -4.69 -5.13
N VAL A 115 -5.31 -4.51 -4.85
CA VAL A 115 -5.79 -3.89 -3.62
C VAL A 115 -6.99 -4.68 -3.08
N HIS A 116 -7.03 -4.86 -1.77
CA HIS A 116 -8.16 -5.44 -1.04
C HIS A 116 -8.47 -4.56 0.16
N THR A 117 -9.73 -4.20 0.34
CA THR A 117 -10.17 -3.38 1.47
C THR A 117 -10.98 -4.19 2.48
N TYR A 118 -10.79 -3.86 3.76
CA TYR A 118 -11.39 -4.54 4.91
C TYR A 118 -11.88 -3.50 5.93
N PRO A 119 -13.06 -2.91 5.72
CA PRO A 119 -13.73 -2.14 6.74
C PRO A 119 -14.21 -3.04 7.90
N GLU A 120 -14.01 -2.57 9.12
CA GLU A 120 -14.42 -3.22 10.37
C GLU A 120 -15.00 -2.17 11.32
N THR A 121 -15.96 -2.57 12.14
CA THR A 121 -16.50 -1.72 13.21
C THR A 121 -16.61 -2.51 14.48
N HIS A 122 -15.92 -2.06 15.52
CA HIS A 122 -15.92 -2.72 16.80
C HIS A 122 -17.35 -2.70 17.38
N PRO A 123 -17.88 -3.85 17.84
CA PRO A 123 -19.29 -3.98 18.22
C PRO A 123 -19.73 -3.17 19.45
N HIS A 124 -18.81 -2.55 20.20
CA HIS A 124 -19.09 -2.08 21.56
C HIS A 124 -18.48 -0.72 21.92
N ASN A 125 -17.31 -0.36 21.39
CA ASN A 125 -16.58 0.82 21.87
C ASN A 125 -16.68 2.05 20.96
N GLY A 126 -17.19 1.91 19.73
CA GLY A 126 -17.38 3.01 18.76
C GLY A 126 -16.22 3.21 17.78
N ILE A 127 -15.17 2.40 17.89
CA ILE A 127 -14.06 2.39 16.94
C ILE A 127 -14.51 1.69 15.65
N ALA A 128 -14.12 2.28 14.52
CA ALA A 128 -14.17 1.65 13.23
C ALA A 128 -12.78 1.74 12.59
N THR A 129 -12.37 0.66 11.94
CA THR A 129 -11.04 0.52 11.36
C THR A 129 -11.21 0.14 9.90
N PHE A 130 -10.62 0.92 9.00
CA PHE A 130 -10.49 0.58 7.60
C PHE A 130 -9.08 0.09 7.32
N ARG A 131 -8.96 -1.08 6.70
CA ARG A 131 -7.67 -1.61 6.25
C ARG A 131 -7.62 -1.74 4.74
N ALA A 132 -6.54 -1.30 4.10
CA ALA A 132 -6.25 -1.58 2.69
C ALA A 132 -4.93 -2.35 2.55
N ASP A 133 -5.01 -3.50 1.87
CA ASP A 133 -3.86 -4.35 1.55
C ASP A 133 -3.53 -4.16 0.07
N ILE A 134 -2.34 -3.64 -0.23
CA ILE A 134 -1.92 -3.32 -1.61
C ILE A 134 -0.66 -4.11 -1.94
N ASP A 135 -0.58 -4.72 -3.12
CA ASP A 135 0.65 -5.35 -3.63
C ASP A 135 0.98 -4.83 -5.02
N VAL A 136 2.21 -4.34 -5.20
CA VAL A 136 2.76 -3.91 -6.49
C VAL A 136 3.96 -4.79 -6.80
N SER A 137 3.77 -5.77 -7.67
CA SER A 137 4.81 -6.71 -8.08
C SER A 137 5.23 -6.45 -9.53
N THR A 138 6.53 -6.26 -9.74
CA THR A 138 7.10 -5.91 -11.04
C THR A 138 8.32 -6.79 -11.36
N CYS A 139 8.51 -7.08 -12.64
CA CYS A 139 9.73 -7.70 -13.15
C CYS A 139 10.62 -6.65 -13.83
N GLY A 140 11.88 -7.03 -14.08
CA GLY A 140 12.73 -6.28 -14.98
C GLY A 140 13.34 -5.05 -14.34
N VAL A 141 13.34 -3.93 -15.05
CA VAL A 141 13.96 -2.66 -14.58
C VAL A 141 12.98 -1.73 -13.89
N ILE A 142 11.68 -2.02 -13.97
CA ILE A 142 10.65 -1.25 -13.27
C ILE A 142 10.90 -1.39 -11.76
N SER A 143 10.79 -0.27 -11.04
CA SER A 143 10.89 -0.24 -9.59
C SER A 143 9.55 0.21 -9.02
N PRO A 144 8.88 -0.61 -8.19
CA PRO A 144 7.60 -0.25 -7.61
C PRO A 144 7.75 0.87 -6.56
N LEU A 145 8.97 1.10 -6.03
CA LEU A 145 9.29 2.22 -5.14
C LEU A 145 8.96 3.59 -5.73
N LYS A 146 8.83 3.71 -7.06
CA LYS A 146 8.37 4.96 -7.70
C LYS A 146 6.95 5.35 -7.28
N ALA A 147 6.09 4.38 -7.01
CA ALA A 147 4.70 4.61 -6.59
C ALA A 147 4.54 4.75 -5.07
N LEU A 148 5.63 4.59 -4.30
CA LEU A 148 5.59 4.55 -2.84
C LEU A 148 4.86 5.75 -2.22
N ASN A 149 5.27 6.96 -2.60
CA ASN A 149 4.71 8.19 -2.03
C ASN A 149 3.25 8.39 -2.45
N PHE A 150 2.94 8.13 -3.72
CA PHE A 150 1.58 8.24 -4.26
C PHE A 150 0.61 7.31 -3.53
N LEU A 151 1.01 6.05 -3.31
CA LEU A 151 0.20 5.08 -2.59
C LEU A 151 -0.06 5.49 -1.14
N ILE A 152 0.94 6.01 -0.42
CA ILE A 152 0.73 6.50 0.94
C ILE A 152 -0.21 7.70 0.96
N ASP A 153 -0.03 8.65 0.04
CA ASP A 153 -0.87 9.86 -0.01
C ASP A 153 -2.33 9.55 -0.47
N SER A 154 -2.57 8.43 -1.17
CA SER A 154 -3.89 8.09 -1.71
C SER A 154 -4.89 7.51 -0.69
N PHE A 155 -4.42 7.06 0.49
CA PHE A 155 -5.22 6.31 1.47
C PHE A 155 -5.25 6.94 2.87
N GLU A 156 -4.96 8.25 3.00
CA GLU A 156 -5.03 9.07 4.24
C GLU A 156 -4.96 8.30 5.57
N SER A 157 -3.78 7.79 5.91
CA SER A 157 -3.70 6.68 6.87
C SER A 157 -3.11 7.05 8.23
N ASP A 158 -3.52 6.36 9.28
CA ASP A 158 -2.92 6.45 10.61
C ASP A 158 -1.67 5.58 10.74
N ILE A 159 -1.76 4.36 10.20
CA ILE A 159 -0.70 3.36 10.28
C ILE A 159 -0.43 2.86 8.87
N VAL A 160 0.85 2.79 8.51
CA VAL A 160 1.28 2.21 7.25
C VAL A 160 2.42 1.23 7.53
N THR A 161 2.21 -0.02 7.16
CA THR A 161 3.27 -1.02 7.11
C THR A 161 3.64 -1.23 5.65
N THR A 162 4.93 -1.13 5.33
CA THR A 162 5.42 -1.29 3.96
C THR A 162 6.53 -2.32 3.91
N ASP A 163 6.37 -3.29 3.02
CA ASP A 163 7.36 -4.32 2.72
C ASP A 163 7.90 -4.11 1.31
N TYR A 164 9.22 -4.10 1.17
CA TYR A 164 9.88 -4.12 -0.12
C TYR A 164 10.83 -5.30 -0.19
N ARG A 165 10.71 -6.11 -1.24
CA ARG A 165 11.55 -7.29 -1.44
C ARG A 165 12.05 -7.40 -2.86
N VAL A 166 13.29 -7.87 -3.00
CA VAL A 166 13.88 -8.20 -4.31
C VAL A 166 14.23 -9.68 -4.35
N ARG A 167 13.73 -10.39 -5.36
CA ARG A 167 13.96 -11.84 -5.56
C ARG A 167 14.49 -12.11 -6.96
N GLY A 168 15.10 -13.28 -7.13
CA GLY A 168 15.72 -13.70 -8.40
C GLY A 168 17.16 -13.20 -8.55
N PHE A 169 17.71 -13.33 -9.76
CA PHE A 169 19.05 -12.82 -10.07
C PHE A 169 19.16 -12.42 -11.54
N THR A 170 20.03 -11.46 -11.82
CA THR A 170 20.45 -11.11 -13.18
C THR A 170 21.95 -11.34 -13.35
N ARG A 171 22.46 -11.33 -14.58
CA ARG A 171 23.90 -11.47 -14.89
C ARG A 171 24.43 -10.26 -15.64
N ASP A 172 25.57 -9.75 -15.20
CA ASP A 172 26.28 -8.72 -15.94
C ASP A 172 27.03 -9.30 -17.15
N VAL A 173 27.56 -8.41 -18.00
CA VAL A 173 28.36 -8.76 -19.19
C VAL A 173 29.63 -9.58 -18.88
N ARG A 174 30.04 -9.69 -17.62
CA ARG A 174 31.17 -10.51 -17.16
C ARG A 174 30.72 -11.86 -16.58
N GLY A 175 29.42 -12.16 -16.63
CA GLY A 175 28.82 -13.40 -16.13
C GLY A 175 28.56 -13.44 -14.62
N LYS A 176 28.86 -12.35 -13.89
CA LYS A 176 28.64 -12.28 -12.43
C LYS A 176 27.14 -12.12 -12.15
N LYS A 177 26.65 -12.89 -11.18
CA LYS A 177 25.25 -12.78 -10.70
C LYS A 177 25.08 -11.57 -9.79
N HIS A 178 23.96 -10.87 -9.96
CA HIS A 178 23.50 -9.78 -9.11
C HIS A 178 22.08 -10.10 -8.62
N PHE A 179 21.83 -9.89 -7.33
CA PHE A 179 20.55 -10.19 -6.67
C PHE A 179 19.76 -8.93 -6.31
N ILE A 180 20.35 -7.76 -6.57
CA ILE A 180 19.73 -6.44 -6.46
C ILE A 180 20.43 -5.51 -7.46
N ASP A 181 19.70 -4.60 -8.08
CA ASP A 181 20.15 -3.72 -9.16
C ASP A 181 20.18 -2.22 -8.78
N HIS A 182 19.86 -1.90 -7.53
CA HIS A 182 19.87 -0.56 -6.96
C HIS A 182 20.37 -0.59 -5.51
N LYS A 183 20.72 0.58 -4.97
CA LYS A 183 21.08 0.71 -3.56
C LYS A 183 19.83 1.01 -2.75
N ILE A 184 19.66 0.29 -1.66
CA ILE A 184 18.62 0.55 -0.66
C ILE A 184 19.15 0.08 0.69
N ASN A 185 19.02 0.92 1.70
CA ASN A 185 19.24 0.54 3.08
C ASN A 185 17.92 0.57 3.85
N SER A 186 17.04 1.50 3.50
CA SER A 186 15.72 1.67 4.09
C SER A 186 14.70 2.05 3.02
N ILE A 187 13.43 1.67 3.21
CA ILE A 187 12.32 2.22 2.42
C ILE A 187 12.16 3.72 2.74
N GLN A 188 12.50 4.15 3.96
CA GLN A 188 12.43 5.54 4.39
C GLN A 188 13.28 6.49 3.52
N ASP A 189 14.37 5.99 2.93
CA ASP A 189 15.22 6.74 2.00
C ASP A 189 14.46 7.21 0.74
N TYR A 190 13.32 6.57 0.42
CA TYR A 190 12.47 6.83 -0.73
C TYR A 190 11.21 7.65 -0.40
N LEU A 191 10.98 7.96 0.87
CA LEU A 191 9.82 8.73 1.32
C LEU A 191 10.03 10.23 1.11
N ALA A 192 8.98 10.92 0.70
CA ALA A 192 8.93 12.36 0.59
C ALA A 192 8.98 13.00 1.98
N LYS A 193 9.52 14.22 2.05
CA LYS A 193 9.75 14.90 3.34
C LYS A 193 8.48 15.10 4.16
N HIS A 194 7.33 15.36 3.52
CA HIS A 194 6.07 15.55 4.24
C HIS A 194 5.60 14.26 4.92
N ILE A 195 5.77 13.11 4.28
CA ILE A 195 5.48 11.79 4.86
C ILE A 195 6.42 11.52 6.05
N GLN A 196 7.73 11.74 5.88
CA GLN A 196 8.69 11.58 6.98
C GLN A 196 8.40 12.51 8.17
N GLN A 197 7.81 13.68 7.92
CA GLN A 197 7.40 14.61 8.97
C GLN A 197 6.14 14.12 9.68
N LYS A 198 5.16 13.59 8.93
CA LYS A 198 3.88 13.09 9.46
C LYS A 198 4.02 11.84 10.33
N TYR A 199 4.88 10.90 9.95
CA TYR A 199 4.95 9.58 10.59
C TYR A 199 6.21 9.35 11.43
N GLU A 200 6.06 8.72 12.60
CA GLU A 200 7.14 8.01 13.28
C GLU A 200 7.36 6.68 12.56
N MET A 201 8.62 6.32 12.30
CA MET A 201 8.97 5.22 11.39
C MET A 201 10.01 4.29 12.01
N PHE A 202 9.81 2.98 11.84
CA PHE A 202 10.67 1.93 12.38
C PHE A 202 11.00 0.88 11.32
N ASP A 203 12.28 0.52 11.20
CA ASP A 203 12.77 -0.44 10.20
C ASP A 203 13.06 -1.82 10.79
N VAL A 204 12.69 -2.87 10.05
CA VAL A 204 13.03 -4.28 10.34
C VAL A 204 13.59 -4.96 9.09
N ASN A 205 14.79 -4.57 8.68
CA ASN A 205 15.38 -5.03 7.43
C ASN A 205 16.17 -6.35 7.60
N VAL A 206 16.02 -7.28 6.66
CA VAL A 206 16.83 -8.51 6.54
C VAL A 206 17.67 -8.42 5.27
N TYR A 207 18.81 -7.73 5.37
CA TYR A 207 19.65 -7.36 4.23
C TYR A 207 20.16 -8.56 3.42
N GLN A 208 20.48 -9.66 4.08
CA GLN A 208 20.99 -10.88 3.43
C GLN A 208 19.95 -11.49 2.46
N GLU A 209 18.67 -11.23 2.71
CA GLU A 209 17.54 -11.75 1.94
C GLU A 209 16.92 -10.69 1.01
N ASN A 210 17.48 -9.48 0.96
CA ASN A 210 16.92 -8.31 0.28
C ASN A 210 15.45 -8.05 0.66
N ILE A 211 15.14 -8.14 1.95
CA ILE A 211 13.82 -7.82 2.53
C ILE A 211 13.99 -6.55 3.35
N PHE A 212 13.16 -5.56 3.05
CA PHE A 212 13.13 -4.27 3.72
C PHE A 212 11.71 -4.05 4.22
N HIS A 213 11.58 -3.59 5.47
CA HIS A 213 10.29 -3.43 6.11
C HIS A 213 10.31 -2.15 6.92
N THR A 214 9.33 -1.29 6.71
CA THR A 214 9.16 -0.06 7.47
C THR A 214 7.73 -0.01 8.00
N LYS A 215 7.59 0.15 9.31
CA LYS A 215 6.31 0.45 9.97
C LYS A 215 6.25 1.94 10.28
N MET A 216 5.08 2.53 10.09
CA MET A 216 4.86 3.96 10.25
C MET A 216 3.54 4.18 10.99
N HIS A 217 3.51 5.12 11.95
CA HIS A 217 2.26 5.64 12.51
C HIS A 217 2.35 7.15 12.72
N ILE A 218 1.21 7.86 12.76
CA ILE A 218 1.18 9.32 12.94
C ILE A 218 1.88 9.73 14.24
N LYS A 219 2.71 10.78 14.18
CA LYS A 219 3.42 11.33 15.36
C LYS A 219 2.51 12.08 16.32
N ASP A 220 1.74 13.00 15.75
CA ASP A 220 0.97 13.97 16.51
C ASP A 220 -0.49 13.51 16.55
N PHE A 221 -0.88 12.94 17.69
CA PHE A 221 -2.27 12.56 17.92
C PHE A 221 -3.13 13.81 18.12
N ASP A 222 -4.20 13.93 17.34
CA ASP A 222 -5.22 14.97 17.46
C ASP A 222 -6.61 14.32 17.48
N LEU A 223 -7.35 14.44 18.58
CA LEU A 223 -8.65 13.79 18.72
C LEU A 223 -9.64 14.24 17.63
N ASP A 224 -9.57 15.50 17.19
CA ASP A 224 -10.49 16.04 16.17
C ASP A 224 -10.35 15.32 14.82
N THR A 225 -9.19 14.76 14.50
CA THR A 225 -8.99 14.01 13.24
C THR A 225 -9.59 12.61 13.25
N TYR A 226 -9.95 12.09 14.43
CA TYR A 226 -10.49 10.74 14.59
C TYR A 226 -12.01 10.72 14.79
N LEU A 227 -12.67 11.86 15.01
CA LEU A 227 -14.09 11.90 15.31
C LEU A 227 -14.92 12.00 14.03
N PHE A 228 -15.78 11.00 13.78
CA PHE A 228 -16.67 11.03 12.62
C PHE A 228 -17.80 12.05 12.81
N GLU A 229 -17.87 13.06 11.93
CA GLU A 229 -18.91 14.10 11.94
C GLU A 229 -19.11 14.77 13.32
N ALA A 230 -18.03 14.88 14.11
CA ALA A 230 -18.06 15.47 15.44
C ALA A 230 -16.72 16.15 15.74
N ASN A 231 -16.73 17.10 16.68
CA ASN A 231 -15.52 17.72 17.19
C ASN A 231 -15.35 17.41 18.66
N ALA A 232 -14.12 17.49 19.16
CA ALA A 232 -13.77 17.33 20.55
C ALA A 232 -14.50 18.35 21.44
N SER A 233 -14.84 19.54 20.91
CA SER A 233 -15.65 20.55 21.60
C SER A 233 -17.08 20.11 21.90
N ASP A 234 -17.62 19.18 21.12
CA ASP A 234 -18.99 18.67 21.27
C ASP A 234 -19.09 17.65 22.41
N LEU A 235 -17.94 17.19 22.91
CA LEU A 235 -17.81 16.12 23.89
C LEU A 235 -17.48 16.64 25.30
N SER A 236 -18.03 15.95 26.30
CA SER A 236 -17.64 16.18 27.69
C SER A 236 -16.15 15.90 27.89
N PHE A 237 -15.53 16.54 28.88
CA PHE A 237 -14.13 16.30 29.20
C PHE A 237 -13.85 14.81 29.50
N LYS A 238 -14.80 14.13 30.16
CA LYS A 238 -14.69 12.70 30.48
C LYS A 238 -14.74 11.84 29.24
N ASP A 239 -15.60 12.18 28.28
CA ASP A 239 -15.73 11.42 27.03
C ASP A 239 -14.49 11.59 26.16
N ARG A 240 -13.96 12.80 26.04
CA ARG A 240 -12.69 13.06 25.34
C ARG A 240 -11.55 12.19 25.87
N GLN A 241 -11.35 12.20 27.19
CA GLN A 241 -10.31 11.39 27.81
C GLN A 241 -10.52 9.88 27.56
N ARG A 242 -11.77 9.41 27.65
CA ARG A 242 -12.10 8.00 27.40
C ARG A 242 -11.82 7.61 25.94
N ILE A 243 -12.25 8.42 24.98
CA ILE A 243 -12.12 8.14 23.55
C ILE A 243 -10.65 8.19 23.12
N GLU A 244 -9.91 9.18 23.61
CA GLU A 244 -8.46 9.30 23.36
C GLU A 244 -7.69 8.06 23.83
N VAL A 245 -8.01 7.53 25.02
CA VAL A 245 -7.39 6.29 25.53
C VAL A 245 -7.74 5.09 24.65
N LEU A 246 -8.99 5.00 24.18
CA LEU A 246 -9.42 3.91 23.30
C LEU A 246 -8.70 3.96 21.94
N LEU A 247 -8.66 5.13 21.30
CA LEU A 247 -8.00 5.32 20.00
C LEU A 247 -6.50 5.07 20.09
N LYS A 248 -5.82 5.63 21.10
CA LYS A 248 -4.39 5.40 21.30
C LYS A 248 -4.08 3.92 21.51
N ARG A 249 -4.92 3.22 22.27
CA ARG A 249 -4.77 1.77 22.46
C ARG A 249 -4.94 1.01 21.14
N GLU A 250 -5.96 1.34 20.35
CA GLU A 250 -6.19 0.72 19.04
C GLU A 250 -5.01 0.92 18.10
N ILE A 251 -4.52 2.17 18.00
CA ILE A 251 -3.36 2.53 17.18
C ILE A 251 -2.14 1.70 17.60
N GLU A 252 -1.85 1.62 18.89
CA GLU A 252 -0.70 0.87 19.41
C GLU A 252 -0.85 -0.65 19.21
N GLU A 253 -2.04 -1.21 19.41
CA GLU A 253 -2.32 -2.64 19.21
C GLU A 253 -2.15 -3.04 17.74
N LEU A 254 -2.67 -2.23 16.81
CA LEU A 254 -2.48 -2.42 15.37
C LEU A 254 -1.02 -2.19 14.95
N PHE A 255 -0.38 -1.12 15.46
CA PHE A 255 1.03 -0.82 15.16
C PHE A 255 1.99 -1.88 15.68
N HIS A 256 1.67 -2.58 16.77
CA HIS A 256 2.48 -3.69 17.27
C HIS A 256 2.00 -5.07 16.80
N GLY A 257 0.81 -5.17 16.21
CA GLY A 257 0.20 -6.43 15.80
C GLY A 257 -0.06 -7.38 16.97
N ARG A 258 -0.39 -6.82 18.16
CA ARG A 258 -0.67 -7.60 19.38
C ARG A 258 -1.55 -6.81 20.33
N ASN A 259 -2.34 -7.51 21.13
CA ASN A 259 -3.10 -6.90 22.21
C ASN A 259 -2.14 -6.37 23.29
N LEU A 260 -2.41 -5.16 23.78
CA LEU A 260 -1.70 -4.61 24.92
C LEU A 260 -2.43 -5.02 26.21
N MET A 261 -1.67 -5.49 27.20
CA MET A 261 -2.17 -5.88 28.52
C MET A 261 -2.36 -4.66 29.42
#